data_AF-A0A6L8NCX9-F1
#
_entry.id   AF-A0A6L8NCX9-F1
#
_cell.length_a   1.000
_cell.length_b   1.000
_cell.length_c   1.000
_cell.angle_alpha   90.00
_cell.angle_beta   90.00
_cell.angle_gamma   90.00
#
_symmetry.space_group_name_H-M   'P 1'
#
loop_
_entity.id
_entity.type
_entity.pdbx_description
1 polymer ?
#
loop_
_entity_poly.entity_id
_entity_poly.type
_entity_poly.pdbx_seq_one_letter_code
_entity_poly.pdbx_strand_id
1 'polypeptide(L)'
;MDAGHGLLGARVEMAGGAGWLFTGRVGRDSHPWLVDHAVAGTVVLPGTAFLELALVAGEQLGLAEVRELTLETPLALPDHTPTTLQVVVESADETGLCAVNIYSQQNDGADWVRHATGSLAPAGEEARPALSMADAVWPPAGAVPIPVDEAYAWLADRGYEYGPAFQGLRAAWRLGVEVLAEVRPPRSPADTERFVIHPALFDAALHPLALDQVDGVSAPSGRVVLPFSWSGVRVHRSGGLDGLRVRLTPTATGTVRLALGDGSGEPVASVAALTVRDTEPARLLDGAGRHPDLFLAS
;
A
#
# COMPACT_ATOMS: atom_id res chain seq x y z
N MET A 1 -3.14 14.60 20.58
CA MET A 1 -4.15 13.57 20.90
C MET A 1 -3.62 12.21 20.46
N ASP A 2 -4.00 11.12 21.12
CA ASP A 2 -3.66 9.75 20.68
C ASP A 2 -4.25 9.51 19.29
N ALA A 3 -3.46 8.89 18.40
CA ALA A 3 -3.92 8.51 17.07
C ALA A 3 -4.59 7.13 17.05
N GLY A 4 -4.42 6.31 18.10
CA GLY A 4 -5.12 5.03 18.27
C GLY A 4 -4.80 3.97 17.19
N HIS A 5 -3.73 4.19 16.41
CA HIS A 5 -3.46 3.47 15.17
C HIS A 5 -2.23 2.54 15.29
N GLY A 6 -2.18 1.49 14.48
CA GLY A 6 -1.10 0.51 14.49
C GLY A 6 0.29 1.06 14.19
N LEU A 7 0.41 2.19 13.47
CA LEU A 7 1.69 2.82 13.09
C LEU A 7 1.88 4.26 13.60
N LEU A 8 0.81 4.91 14.06
CA LEU A 8 0.82 6.31 14.51
C LEU A 8 0.30 6.38 15.94
N GLY A 9 1.04 7.08 16.80
CA GLY A 9 0.74 7.20 18.23
C GLY A 9 0.18 8.57 18.62
N ALA A 10 0.44 9.62 17.84
CA ALA A 10 -0.06 10.94 18.17
C ALA A 10 -0.37 11.80 16.94
N ARG A 11 -1.27 12.75 17.15
CA ARG A 11 -1.53 13.87 16.23
C ARG A 11 -1.50 15.22 16.95
N VAL A 12 -1.03 16.24 16.26
CA VAL A 12 -0.87 17.62 16.72
C VAL A 12 -1.31 18.57 15.62
N GLU A 13 -2.15 19.54 15.96
CA GLU A 13 -2.47 20.65 15.06
C GLU A 13 -1.29 21.62 15.00
N MET A 14 -0.86 21.99 13.80
CA MET A 14 0.26 22.90 13.61
C MET A 14 -0.19 24.36 13.84
N ALA A 15 0.64 25.13 14.54
CA ALA A 15 0.36 26.52 14.85
C ALA A 15 0.11 27.35 13.58
N GLY A 16 -0.75 28.37 13.69
CA GLY A 16 -1.10 29.24 12.57
C GLY A 16 -2.04 28.61 11.53
N GLY A 17 -2.63 27.44 11.84
CA GLY A 17 -3.54 26.77 10.92
C GLY A 17 -2.83 26.13 9.73
N ALA A 18 -1.53 25.84 9.85
CA ALA A 18 -0.71 25.28 8.77
C ALA A 18 -1.04 23.81 8.44
N GLY A 19 -1.94 23.18 9.20
CA GLY A 19 -2.36 21.80 9.03
C GLY A 19 -2.11 20.93 10.26
N TRP A 20 -1.77 19.67 10.05
CA TRP A 20 -1.63 18.63 11.07
C TRP A 20 -0.34 17.84 10.92
N LEU A 21 0.24 17.47 12.06
CA LEU A 21 1.37 16.57 12.17
C LEU A 21 0.93 15.29 12.89
N PHE A 22 1.13 14.14 12.26
CA PHE A 22 1.01 12.84 12.90
C PHE A 22 2.39 12.26 13.13
N THR A 23 2.59 11.60 14.27
CA THR A 23 3.86 10.98 14.63
C THR A 23 3.67 9.52 15.02
N GLY A 24 4.68 8.72 14.68
CA GLY A 24 4.70 7.29 14.95
C GLY A 24 6.12 6.78 15.09
N ARG A 25 6.26 5.52 15.49
CA ARG A 25 7.56 4.84 15.55
C ARG A 25 7.41 3.40 15.15
N VAL A 26 8.20 2.96 14.17
CA VAL A 26 8.19 1.60 13.63
C VAL A 26 9.54 0.95 13.82
N GLY A 27 9.55 -0.37 13.90
CA GLY A 27 10.77 -1.15 14.09
C GLY A 27 10.42 -2.63 14.09
N ARG A 28 11.43 -3.47 13.85
CA ARG A 28 11.23 -4.92 13.75
C ARG A 28 10.73 -5.54 15.06
N ASP A 29 11.19 -5.00 16.19
CA ASP A 29 10.76 -5.47 17.52
C ASP A 29 9.34 -5.03 17.89
N SER A 30 8.95 -3.81 17.53
CA SER A 30 7.62 -3.26 17.85
C SER A 30 6.53 -3.72 16.87
N HIS A 31 6.92 -4.06 15.64
CA HIS A 31 6.02 -4.50 14.58
C HIS A 31 6.61 -5.75 13.91
N PRO A 32 6.53 -6.93 14.55
CA PRO A 32 7.21 -8.14 14.08
C PRO A 32 6.80 -8.58 12.67
N TRP A 33 5.61 -8.21 12.21
CA TRP A 33 5.17 -8.50 10.84
C TRP A 33 6.00 -7.77 9.78
N LEU A 34 6.68 -6.66 10.11
CA LEU A 34 7.50 -5.91 9.15
C LEU A 34 8.70 -6.72 8.65
N VAL A 35 9.22 -7.66 9.44
CA VAL A 35 10.37 -8.49 9.03
C VAL A 35 10.04 -9.43 7.88
N ASP A 36 8.75 -9.68 7.66
CA ASP A 36 8.23 -10.57 6.63
C ASP A 36 8.07 -9.87 5.27
N HIS A 37 8.49 -8.60 5.13
CA HIS A 37 8.57 -7.92 3.84
C HIS A 37 10.00 -7.50 3.55
N ALA A 38 10.71 -8.40 2.87
CA ALA A 38 12.06 -8.16 2.41
C ALA A 38 12.15 -8.21 0.88
N VAL A 39 13.02 -7.37 0.33
CA VAL A 39 13.37 -7.37 -1.09
C VAL A 39 14.89 -7.46 -1.21
N ALA A 40 15.37 -8.51 -1.88
CA ALA A 40 16.79 -8.86 -2.00
C ALA A 40 17.58 -8.74 -0.68
N GLY A 41 17.14 -9.49 0.33
CA GLY A 41 17.77 -9.58 1.63
C GLY A 41 17.55 -8.39 2.56
N THR A 42 16.82 -7.35 2.13
CA THR A 42 16.61 -6.14 2.94
C THR A 42 15.16 -5.97 3.33
N VAL A 43 14.92 -5.83 4.64
CA VAL A 43 13.60 -5.49 5.19
C VAL A 43 13.28 -4.04 4.85
N VAL A 44 12.23 -3.85 4.06
CA VAL A 44 11.76 -2.55 3.56
C VAL A 44 10.32 -2.34 4.00
N LEU A 45 9.98 -1.14 4.46
CA LEU A 45 8.57 -0.80 4.74
C LEU A 45 7.76 -0.89 3.43
N PRO A 46 6.66 -1.67 3.37
CA PRO A 46 5.92 -1.88 2.13
C PRO A 46 5.26 -0.58 1.66
N GLY A 47 5.08 -0.46 0.33
CA GLY A 47 4.40 0.70 -0.27
C GLY A 47 2.99 0.94 0.29
N THR A 48 2.29 -0.14 0.64
CA THR A 48 0.96 -0.10 1.26
C THR A 48 0.96 0.47 2.67
N ALA A 49 2.09 0.46 3.39
CA ALA A 49 2.18 1.13 4.69
C ALA A 49 2.22 2.66 4.55
N PHE A 50 2.84 3.19 3.49
CA PHE A 50 2.75 4.63 3.19
C PHE A 50 1.32 5.04 2.80
N LEU A 51 0.64 4.19 2.01
CA LEU A 51 -0.77 4.41 1.70
C LEU A 51 -1.63 4.39 2.97
N GLU A 52 -1.42 3.42 3.85
CA GLU A 52 -2.11 3.33 5.13
C GLU A 52 -1.92 4.57 6.01
N LEU A 53 -0.70 5.10 6.07
CA LEU A 53 -0.40 6.34 6.80
C LEU A 53 -1.17 7.55 6.24
N ALA A 54 -1.32 7.64 4.91
CA ALA A 54 -2.12 8.68 4.28
C ALA A 54 -3.63 8.46 4.52
N LEU A 55 -4.10 7.22 4.46
CA LEU A 55 -5.49 6.83 4.70
C LEU A 55 -5.95 7.17 6.13
N VAL A 56 -5.18 6.77 7.14
CA VAL A 56 -5.53 7.07 8.54
C VAL A 56 -5.45 8.56 8.84
N ALA A 57 -4.49 9.29 8.24
CA ALA A 57 -4.45 10.74 8.37
C ALA A 57 -5.69 11.39 7.74
N GLY A 58 -6.12 10.92 6.57
CA GLY A 58 -7.35 11.35 5.93
C GLY A 58 -8.60 11.05 6.77
N GLU A 59 -8.75 9.82 7.26
CA GLU A 59 -9.87 9.39 8.11
C GLU A 59 -10.02 10.28 9.35
N GLN A 60 -8.91 10.57 10.05
CA GLN A 60 -8.92 11.40 11.26
C GLN A 60 -9.19 12.89 11.01
N LEU A 61 -9.09 13.33 9.75
CA LEU A 61 -9.35 14.71 9.30
C LEU A 61 -10.65 14.84 8.50
N GLY A 62 -11.38 13.74 8.26
CA GLY A 62 -12.58 13.74 7.43
C GLY A 62 -12.31 13.89 5.92
N LEU A 63 -11.10 13.57 5.47
CA LEU A 63 -10.71 13.54 4.05
C LEU A 63 -10.84 12.11 3.54
N ALA A 64 -11.84 11.87 2.70
CA ALA A 64 -12.29 10.52 2.34
C ALA A 64 -11.52 9.88 1.18
N GLU A 65 -10.65 10.64 0.51
CA GLU A 65 -9.93 10.17 -0.68
C GLU A 65 -8.45 10.53 -0.61
N VAL A 66 -7.59 9.54 -0.88
CA VAL A 66 -6.21 9.80 -1.30
C VAL A 66 -6.27 10.06 -2.80
N ARG A 67 -6.25 11.34 -3.17
CA ARG A 67 -6.39 11.76 -4.56
C ARG A 67 -5.19 11.30 -5.37
N GLU A 68 -4.01 11.45 -4.79
CA GLU A 68 -2.74 10.94 -5.31
C GLU A 68 -1.78 10.65 -4.15
N LEU A 69 -0.96 9.61 -4.29
CA LEU A 69 0.20 9.35 -3.44
C LEU A 69 1.31 8.73 -4.27
N THR A 70 2.44 9.42 -4.38
CA THR A 70 3.64 8.94 -5.07
C THR A 70 4.70 8.55 -4.05
N LEU A 71 5.26 7.35 -4.22
CA LEU A 71 6.38 6.85 -3.43
C LEU A 71 7.70 7.34 -4.05
N GLU A 72 8.53 7.97 -3.22
CA GLU A 72 9.78 8.59 -3.65
C GLU A 72 10.99 7.74 -3.23
N THR A 73 11.16 7.51 -1.93
CA THR A 73 12.35 6.84 -1.39
C THR A 73 11.92 5.62 -0.60
N PRO A 74 12.47 4.41 -0.85
CA PRO A 74 12.23 3.25 0.00
C PRO A 74 12.70 3.49 1.45
N LEU A 75 12.02 2.89 2.42
CA LEU A 75 12.44 2.94 3.82
C LEU A 75 12.95 1.56 4.27
N ALA A 76 14.27 1.40 4.30
CA ALA A 76 14.89 0.24 4.94
C ALA A 76 14.71 0.31 6.46
N LEU A 77 14.39 -0.83 7.08
CA LEU A 77 14.18 -0.93 8.52
C LEU A 77 15.36 -1.68 9.15
N PRO A 78 16.23 -1.01 9.93
CA PRO A 78 17.34 -1.68 10.62
C PRO A 78 16.83 -2.65 11.70
N ASP A 79 17.64 -3.64 12.07
CA ASP A 79 17.26 -4.72 12.99
C ASP A 79 16.74 -4.21 14.35
N HIS A 80 17.53 -3.39 15.02
CA HIS A 80 17.30 -2.97 16.42
C HIS A 80 17.15 -1.46 16.58
N THR A 81 16.98 -0.74 15.46
CA THR A 81 16.86 0.72 15.48
C THR A 81 15.44 1.10 15.08
N PRO A 82 14.62 1.56 16.04
CA PRO A 82 13.27 1.98 15.73
C PRO A 82 13.26 3.36 15.06
N THR A 83 12.65 3.43 13.90
CA THR A 83 12.54 4.60 13.02
C THR A 83 11.34 5.46 13.40
N THR A 84 11.55 6.76 13.56
CA THR A 84 10.48 7.74 13.76
C THR A 84 9.80 8.05 12.44
N LEU A 85 8.47 8.13 12.43
CA LEU A 85 7.65 8.53 11.29
C LEU A 85 6.98 9.88 11.56
N GLN A 86 6.88 10.68 10.50
CA GLN A 86 6.04 11.88 10.48
C GLN A 86 5.15 11.89 9.23
N VAL A 87 3.87 12.20 9.43
CA VAL A 87 2.94 12.52 8.35
C VAL A 87 2.52 13.96 8.53
N VAL A 88 2.87 14.80 7.56
CA VAL A 88 2.50 16.21 7.53
C VAL A 88 1.34 16.35 6.55
N VAL A 89 0.18 16.78 7.04
CA VAL A 89 -0.97 17.15 6.21
C VAL A 89 -1.11 18.66 6.29
N GLU A 90 -0.94 19.35 5.17
CA GLU A 90 -1.06 20.80 5.10
C GLU A 90 -2.53 21.24 5.14
N SER A 91 -2.78 22.52 5.40
CA SER A 91 -4.10 23.10 5.24
C SER A 91 -4.61 22.96 3.80
N ALA A 92 -5.93 22.86 3.65
CA ALA A 92 -6.56 22.82 2.33
C ALA A 92 -6.19 24.04 1.48
N ASP A 93 -5.90 23.82 0.21
CA ASP A 93 -5.72 24.86 -0.79
C ASP A 93 -7.07 25.43 -1.28
N GLU A 94 -7.03 26.33 -2.26
CA GLU A 94 -8.24 26.95 -2.86
C GLU A 94 -9.19 25.92 -3.51
N THR A 95 -8.70 24.73 -3.84
CA THR A 95 -9.49 23.64 -4.43
C THR A 95 -10.02 22.66 -3.37
N GLY A 96 -9.66 22.85 -2.10
CA GLY A 96 -10.02 21.96 -1.00
C GLY A 96 -9.09 20.75 -0.85
N LEU A 97 -7.97 20.70 -1.56
CA LEU A 97 -6.98 19.61 -1.46
C LEU A 97 -5.98 19.91 -0.34
N CYS A 98 -5.68 18.90 0.47
CA CYS A 98 -4.64 18.98 1.50
C CYS A 98 -3.41 18.20 1.02
N ALA A 99 -2.26 18.87 0.90
CA ALA A 99 -1.01 18.16 0.61
C ALA A 99 -0.64 17.21 1.76
N VAL A 100 -0.15 16.02 1.45
CA VAL A 100 0.34 15.05 2.42
C VAL A 100 1.77 14.65 2.11
N ASN A 101 2.65 14.71 3.10
CA ASN A 101 4.04 14.31 2.98
C ASN A 101 4.41 13.34 4.11
N ILE A 102 5.10 12.25 3.79
CA ILE A 102 5.49 11.22 4.75
C ILE A 102 7.01 11.15 4.85
N TYR A 103 7.51 11.33 6.07
CA TYR A 103 8.93 11.36 6.37
C TYR A 103 9.32 10.32 7.40
N SER A 104 10.60 9.97 7.41
CA SER A 104 11.18 9.20 8.50
C SER A 104 12.53 9.73 8.96
N GLN A 105 12.90 9.34 10.18
CA GLN A 105 14.20 9.61 10.79
C GLN A 105 14.63 8.36 11.57
N GLN A 106 15.73 7.73 11.16
CA GLN A 106 16.19 6.46 11.74
C GLN A 106 16.91 6.63 13.09
N ASN A 107 17.55 7.77 13.35
CA ASN A 107 18.22 8.07 14.61
C ASN A 107 18.01 9.54 14.99
N ASP A 108 18.03 9.84 16.28
CA ASP A 108 17.97 11.23 16.73
C ASP A 108 19.15 12.03 16.16
N GLY A 109 18.85 13.21 15.61
CA GLY A 109 19.81 14.07 14.91
C GLY A 109 20.18 13.66 13.48
N ALA A 110 19.61 12.58 12.92
CA ALA A 110 19.73 12.29 11.49
C ALA A 110 18.82 13.21 10.65
N ASP A 111 19.12 13.37 9.37
CA ASP A 111 18.25 14.13 8.46
C ASP A 111 16.92 13.40 8.22
N TRP A 112 15.84 14.17 8.06
CA TRP A 112 14.55 13.64 7.65
C TRP A 112 14.59 13.26 6.17
N VAL A 113 14.14 12.05 5.86
CA VAL A 113 14.00 11.57 4.49
C VAL A 113 12.52 11.53 4.13
N ARG A 114 12.15 12.11 2.98
CA ARG A 114 10.80 11.98 2.44
C ARG A 114 10.66 10.69 1.67
N HIS A 115 9.61 9.95 1.98
CA HIS A 115 9.33 8.66 1.37
C HIS A 115 8.10 8.68 0.47
N ALA A 116 7.14 9.56 0.74
CA ALA A 116 5.96 9.72 -0.10
C ALA A 116 5.43 11.16 -0.04
N THR A 117 4.80 11.57 -1.13
CA THR A 117 4.11 12.85 -1.27
C THR A 117 2.80 12.67 -2.05
N GLY A 118 1.80 13.49 -1.77
CA GLY A 118 0.50 13.35 -2.39
C GLY A 118 -0.51 14.40 -1.96
N SER A 119 -1.78 14.10 -2.20
CA SER A 119 -2.90 14.94 -1.80
C SER A 119 -4.08 14.13 -1.27
N LEU A 120 -4.73 14.68 -0.27
CA LEU A 120 -5.97 14.18 0.33
C LEU A 120 -7.12 15.12 -0.05
N ALA A 121 -8.29 14.56 -0.30
CA ALA A 121 -9.48 15.30 -0.68
C ALA A 121 -10.69 14.92 0.18
N PRO A 122 -11.63 15.85 0.41
CA PRO A 122 -12.96 15.52 0.90
C PRO A 122 -13.67 14.51 -0.03
N ALA A 123 -14.75 13.89 0.47
CA ALA A 123 -15.60 13.08 -0.39
C ALA A 123 -16.24 13.94 -1.49
N GLY A 124 -15.83 13.74 -2.76
CA GLY A 124 -16.50 14.37 -3.90
C GLY A 124 -17.88 13.77 -4.20
N GLU A 125 -18.81 14.57 -4.72
CA GLU A 125 -20.18 14.17 -5.11
C GLU A 125 -20.22 13.18 -6.30
N GLU A 126 -19.21 13.16 -7.17
CA GLU A 126 -19.13 12.29 -8.37
C GLU A 126 -18.66 10.85 -8.06
N ALA A 127 -18.98 10.32 -6.88
CA ALA A 127 -18.66 8.96 -6.51
C ALA A 127 -19.44 7.97 -7.40
N ARG A 128 -18.82 7.56 -8.51
CA ARG A 128 -19.21 6.34 -9.23
C ARG A 128 -19.38 5.23 -8.18
N PRO A 129 -20.45 4.42 -8.23
CA PRO A 129 -20.64 3.37 -7.26
C PRO A 129 -19.36 2.55 -7.16
N ALA A 130 -19.00 2.16 -5.93
CA ALA A 130 -17.95 1.20 -5.66
C ALA A 130 -18.05 0.09 -6.72
N LEU A 131 -16.95 -0.22 -7.39
CA LEU A 131 -16.93 -1.32 -8.35
C LEU A 131 -17.56 -2.53 -7.67
N SER A 132 -18.72 -2.95 -8.17
CA SER A 132 -19.51 -3.97 -7.51
C SER A 132 -18.69 -5.25 -7.47
N MET A 133 -18.33 -5.66 -6.25
CA MET A 133 -17.81 -6.99 -5.94
C MET A 133 -18.96 -7.99 -5.74
N ALA A 134 -20.22 -7.56 -5.96
CA ALA A 134 -21.43 -8.33 -5.76
C ALA A 134 -21.71 -9.30 -6.91
N ASP A 135 -20.73 -10.13 -7.25
CA ASP A 135 -21.02 -11.36 -7.97
C ASP A 135 -21.74 -12.31 -7.02
N ALA A 136 -22.91 -12.79 -7.42
CA ALA A 136 -23.70 -13.73 -6.61
C ALA A 136 -22.94 -15.05 -6.32
N VAL A 137 -21.92 -15.35 -7.12
CA VAL A 137 -21.04 -16.52 -6.98
C VAL A 137 -19.60 -16.06 -7.13
N TRP A 138 -18.73 -16.52 -6.23
CA TRP A 138 -17.31 -16.23 -6.24
C TRP A 138 -16.49 -17.53 -6.20
N PRO A 139 -15.53 -17.73 -7.13
CA PRO A 139 -15.20 -16.84 -8.25
C PRO A 139 -16.34 -16.81 -9.30
N PRO A 140 -16.44 -15.75 -10.13
CA PRO A 140 -17.44 -15.64 -11.19
C PRO A 140 -17.33 -16.76 -12.22
N ALA A 141 -18.46 -17.08 -12.87
CA ALA A 141 -18.49 -18.07 -13.94
C ALA A 141 -17.54 -17.68 -15.09
N GLY A 142 -16.74 -18.63 -15.56
CA GLY A 142 -15.74 -18.41 -16.61
C GLY A 142 -14.36 -17.96 -16.10
N ALA A 143 -14.20 -17.75 -14.79
CA ALA A 143 -12.89 -17.50 -14.19
C ALA A 143 -12.03 -18.79 -14.20
N VAL A 144 -10.82 -18.70 -14.75
CA VAL A 144 -9.87 -19.81 -14.87
C VAL A 144 -8.86 -19.75 -13.71
N PRO A 145 -8.68 -20.82 -12.93
CA PRO A 145 -7.73 -20.82 -11.81
C PRO A 145 -6.28 -20.55 -12.25
N ILE A 146 -5.59 -19.73 -11.46
CA ILE A 146 -4.14 -19.51 -11.56
C ILE A 146 -3.50 -20.32 -10.42
N PRO A 147 -2.52 -21.21 -10.69
CA PRO A 147 -1.83 -21.95 -9.64
C PRO A 147 -1.09 -21.00 -8.69
N VAL A 148 -1.31 -21.15 -7.37
CA VAL A 148 -0.67 -20.31 -6.34
C VAL A 148 0.19 -21.09 -5.34
N ASP A 149 0.22 -22.42 -5.41
CA ASP A 149 0.92 -23.27 -4.44
C ASP A 149 2.43 -22.99 -4.37
N GLU A 150 3.04 -22.72 -5.52
CA GLU A 150 4.47 -22.38 -5.65
C GLU A 150 4.72 -20.87 -5.79
N ALA A 151 3.67 -20.04 -5.67
CA ALA A 151 3.75 -18.60 -5.94
C ALA A 151 4.85 -17.91 -5.11
N TYR A 152 4.92 -18.19 -3.82
CA TYR A 152 5.88 -17.53 -2.94
C TYR A 152 7.32 -18.02 -3.11
N ALA A 153 7.52 -19.29 -3.47
CA ALA A 153 8.84 -19.79 -3.86
C ALA A 153 9.30 -19.11 -5.17
N TRP A 154 8.41 -19.01 -6.15
CA TRP A 154 8.67 -18.34 -7.42
C TRP A 154 8.95 -16.83 -7.28
N LEU A 155 8.27 -16.17 -6.32
CA LEU A 155 8.51 -14.77 -5.96
C LEU A 155 9.86 -14.59 -5.26
N ALA A 156 10.23 -15.50 -4.36
CA ALA A 156 11.53 -15.50 -3.68
C ALA A 156 12.70 -15.60 -4.67
N ASP A 157 12.59 -16.46 -5.70
CA ASP A 157 13.59 -16.57 -6.78
C ASP A 157 13.78 -15.27 -7.58
N ARG A 158 12.85 -14.30 -7.46
CA ARG A 158 12.91 -12.98 -8.09
C ARG A 158 13.31 -11.86 -7.13
N GLY A 159 13.62 -12.21 -5.89
CA GLY A 159 14.05 -11.28 -4.85
C GLY A 159 12.92 -10.77 -3.95
N TYR A 160 11.70 -11.28 -4.06
CA TYR A 160 10.63 -10.99 -3.11
C TYR A 160 10.66 -11.99 -1.96
N GLU A 161 11.26 -11.61 -0.85
CA GLU A 161 11.41 -12.44 0.34
C GLU A 161 10.25 -12.19 1.29
N TYR A 162 9.04 -12.57 0.85
CA TYR A 162 7.84 -12.47 1.68
C TYR A 162 7.80 -13.58 2.72
N GLY A 163 7.82 -13.20 4.00
CA GLY A 163 7.60 -14.07 5.14
C GLY A 163 6.11 -14.27 5.45
N PRO A 164 5.77 -15.07 6.49
CA PRO A 164 4.41 -15.52 6.75
C PRO A 164 3.34 -14.42 6.79
N ALA A 165 3.64 -13.24 7.33
CA ALA A 165 2.67 -12.15 7.41
C ALA A 165 2.26 -11.58 6.04
N PHE A 166 3.14 -11.65 5.04
CA PHE A 166 2.87 -11.21 3.66
C PHE A 166 2.44 -12.37 2.74
N GLN A 167 2.47 -13.60 3.23
CA GLN A 167 1.99 -14.77 2.49
C GLN A 167 0.47 -14.94 2.54
N GLY A 168 -0.27 -13.85 2.29
CA GLY A 168 -1.72 -13.77 2.42
C GLY A 168 -2.53 -14.31 1.24
N LEU A 169 -1.93 -14.50 0.05
CA LEU A 169 -2.61 -14.98 -1.16
C LEU A 169 -3.06 -16.44 -1.00
N ARG A 170 -4.36 -16.70 -1.21
CA ARG A 170 -4.97 -18.04 -1.05
C ARG A 170 -5.44 -18.65 -2.34
N ALA A 171 -5.98 -17.84 -3.23
CA ALA A 171 -6.43 -18.29 -4.53
C ALA A 171 -6.41 -17.12 -5.51
N ALA A 172 -6.22 -17.42 -6.79
CA ALA A 172 -6.28 -16.45 -7.86
C ALA A 172 -6.93 -17.06 -9.11
N TRP A 173 -7.59 -16.22 -9.90
CA TRP A 173 -8.23 -16.61 -11.14
C TRP A 173 -8.09 -15.51 -12.19
N ARG A 174 -8.07 -15.92 -13.47
CA ARG A 174 -8.16 -15.02 -14.61
C ARG A 174 -9.57 -15.01 -15.18
N LEU A 175 -10.13 -13.83 -15.38
CA LEU A 175 -11.42 -13.61 -16.03
C LEU A 175 -11.24 -12.60 -17.18
N GLY A 176 -11.02 -13.11 -18.39
CA GLY A 176 -10.64 -12.26 -19.52
C GLY A 176 -9.32 -11.54 -19.25
N VAL A 177 -9.37 -10.20 -19.16
CA VAL A 177 -8.22 -9.35 -18.84
C VAL A 177 -8.05 -9.09 -17.34
N GLU A 178 -9.01 -9.50 -16.52
CA GLU A 178 -9.01 -9.24 -15.08
C GLU A 178 -8.37 -10.39 -14.31
N VAL A 179 -7.71 -10.03 -13.21
CA VAL A 179 -7.20 -10.98 -12.23
C VAL A 179 -8.01 -10.84 -10.95
N LEU A 180 -8.50 -11.96 -10.47
CA LEU A 180 -9.27 -12.08 -9.24
C LEU A 180 -8.41 -12.78 -8.20
N ALA A 181 -8.54 -12.41 -6.93
CA ALA A 181 -7.84 -13.11 -5.86
C ALA A 181 -8.61 -13.12 -4.54
N GLU A 182 -8.28 -14.09 -3.71
CA GLU A 182 -8.64 -14.12 -2.30
C GLU A 182 -7.38 -14.00 -1.45
N VAL A 183 -7.40 -13.06 -0.51
CA VAL A 183 -6.29 -12.83 0.42
C VAL A 183 -6.78 -12.86 1.87
N ARG A 184 -5.91 -13.30 2.78
CA ARG A 184 -6.19 -13.40 4.22
C ARG A 184 -5.19 -12.58 5.03
N PRO A 185 -5.57 -12.10 6.22
CA PRO A 185 -4.69 -11.33 7.10
C PRO A 185 -3.52 -12.17 7.62
N PRO A 186 -2.46 -11.53 8.15
CA PRO A 186 -1.23 -12.18 8.59
C PRO A 186 -1.40 -13.37 9.54
N ARG A 187 -2.23 -13.21 10.58
CA ARG A 187 -2.51 -14.29 11.55
C ARG A 187 -3.99 -14.35 11.89
N SER A 188 -4.60 -13.21 12.15
CA SER A 188 -6.01 -13.15 12.51
C SER A 188 -6.66 -11.82 12.12
N PRO A 189 -8.00 -11.74 12.09
CA PRO A 189 -8.71 -10.47 11.88
C PRO A 189 -8.36 -9.41 12.94
N ALA A 190 -8.01 -9.82 14.17
CA ALA A 190 -7.65 -8.92 15.25
C ALA A 190 -6.40 -8.07 14.94
N ASP A 191 -5.49 -8.58 14.10
CA ASP A 191 -4.32 -7.82 13.66
C ASP A 191 -4.72 -6.59 12.83
N THR A 192 -5.89 -6.63 12.19
CA THR A 192 -6.38 -5.59 11.29
C THR A 192 -7.22 -4.51 11.99
N GLU A 193 -7.58 -4.69 13.26
CA GLU A 193 -8.50 -3.79 13.98
C GLU A 193 -7.95 -2.36 14.15
N ARG A 194 -6.62 -2.23 14.23
CA ARG A 194 -5.93 -0.94 14.44
C ARG A 194 -5.52 -0.25 13.14
N PHE A 195 -6.01 -0.72 12.01
CA PHE A 195 -5.66 -0.24 10.68
C PHE A 195 -6.92 0.08 9.89
N VAL A 196 -6.83 1.07 9.01
CA VAL A 196 -7.81 1.29 7.95
C VAL A 196 -7.85 0.04 7.08
N ILE A 197 -6.71 -0.33 6.49
CA ILE A 197 -6.47 -1.65 5.91
C ILE A 197 -5.05 -2.09 6.29
N HIS A 198 -4.92 -3.24 6.95
CA HIS A 198 -3.60 -3.72 7.38
C HIS A 198 -2.61 -3.78 6.19
N PRO A 199 -1.42 -3.15 6.26
CA PRO A 199 -0.53 -3.04 5.11
C PRO A 199 -0.16 -4.36 4.45
N ALA A 200 0.14 -5.40 5.23
CA ALA A 200 0.42 -6.74 4.69
C ALA A 200 -0.79 -7.41 4.01
N LEU A 201 -2.02 -7.12 4.45
CA LEU A 201 -3.24 -7.63 3.80
C LEU A 201 -3.45 -6.94 2.46
N PHE A 202 -3.26 -5.62 2.39
CA PHE A 202 -3.33 -4.89 1.13
C PHE A 202 -2.18 -5.30 0.20
N ASP A 203 -0.96 -5.44 0.72
CA ASP A 203 0.20 -5.84 -0.11
C ASP A 203 -0.04 -7.20 -0.77
N ALA A 204 -0.54 -8.19 -0.02
CA ALA A 204 -0.94 -9.48 -0.55
C ALA A 204 -1.98 -9.40 -1.68
N ALA A 205 -2.85 -8.39 -1.69
CA ALA A 205 -3.82 -8.15 -2.76
C ALA A 205 -3.16 -7.74 -4.08
N LEU A 206 -1.90 -7.27 -4.05
CA LEU A 206 -1.13 -6.87 -5.22
C LEU A 206 -0.29 -8.02 -5.80
N HIS A 207 -0.04 -9.07 -5.03
CA HIS A 207 0.82 -10.20 -5.45
C HIS A 207 0.40 -10.87 -6.78
N PRO A 208 -0.91 -10.97 -7.12
CA PRO A 208 -1.30 -11.52 -8.41
C PRO A 208 -0.76 -10.72 -9.61
N LEU A 209 -0.43 -9.43 -9.46
CA LEU A 209 0.21 -8.63 -10.51
C LEU A 209 1.58 -9.18 -10.90
N ALA A 210 2.32 -9.73 -9.94
CA ALA A 210 3.62 -10.34 -10.18
C ALA A 210 3.48 -11.77 -10.76
N LEU A 211 2.44 -12.51 -10.37
CA LEU A 211 2.25 -13.92 -10.76
C LEU A 211 1.68 -14.11 -12.16
N ASP A 212 0.65 -13.36 -12.51
CA ASP A 212 -0.15 -13.61 -13.71
C ASP A 212 0.21 -12.69 -14.87
N GLN A 213 1.35 -12.01 -14.83
CA GLN A 213 1.83 -11.14 -15.91
C GLN A 213 0.69 -10.32 -16.54
N VAL A 214 -0.01 -9.51 -15.72
CA VAL A 214 -1.11 -8.69 -16.22
C VAL A 214 -0.61 -7.91 -17.44
N ASP A 215 -1.35 -7.97 -18.56
CA ASP A 215 -0.89 -7.45 -19.85
C ASP A 215 -0.37 -6.02 -19.71
N GLY A 216 0.93 -5.82 -19.97
CA GLY A 216 1.61 -4.52 -19.84
C GLY A 216 2.20 -4.16 -18.46
N VAL A 217 2.08 -5.04 -17.45
CA VAL A 217 2.47 -4.81 -16.04
C VAL A 217 3.61 -5.75 -15.59
N SER A 218 4.20 -6.49 -16.52
CA SER A 218 5.20 -7.54 -16.20
C SER A 218 6.63 -7.03 -16.24
N ALA A 219 7.41 -7.36 -15.22
CA ALA A 219 8.85 -7.13 -15.22
C ALA A 219 9.59 -8.16 -16.09
N PRO A 220 10.63 -7.74 -16.84
CA PRO A 220 11.63 -8.66 -17.39
C PRO A 220 12.26 -9.54 -16.29
N SER A 221 12.82 -10.69 -16.69
CA SER A 221 13.52 -11.59 -15.78
C SER A 221 14.60 -10.85 -14.97
N GLY A 222 14.57 -11.00 -13.64
CA GLY A 222 15.54 -10.40 -12.73
C GLY A 222 15.20 -8.99 -12.22
N ARG A 223 13.96 -8.52 -12.45
CA ARG A 223 13.47 -7.23 -11.93
C ARG A 223 12.25 -7.45 -11.03
N VAL A 224 12.11 -6.58 -10.03
CA VAL A 224 10.96 -6.57 -9.11
C VAL A 224 10.04 -5.41 -9.47
N VAL A 225 8.77 -5.72 -9.64
CA VAL A 225 7.65 -4.77 -9.75
C VAL A 225 7.22 -4.33 -8.36
N LEU A 226 7.21 -3.03 -8.10
CA LEU A 226 6.76 -2.43 -6.84
C LEU A 226 5.73 -1.33 -7.10
N PRO A 227 4.82 -1.08 -6.15
CA PRO A 227 3.95 0.09 -6.19
C PRO A 227 4.77 1.37 -6.33
N PHE A 228 4.35 2.28 -7.20
CA PHE A 228 5.00 3.57 -7.41
C PHE A 228 4.07 4.74 -7.10
N SER A 229 2.87 4.76 -7.68
CA SER A 229 1.88 5.80 -7.40
C SER A 229 0.46 5.27 -7.34
N TRP A 230 -0.30 5.86 -6.44
CA TRP A 230 -1.71 5.58 -6.20
C TRP A 230 -2.53 6.80 -6.61
N SER A 231 -3.71 6.58 -7.19
CA SER A 231 -4.65 7.65 -7.51
C SER A 231 -6.08 7.22 -7.23
N GLY A 232 -6.82 8.13 -6.60
CA GLY A 232 -8.22 7.94 -6.23
C GLY A 232 -8.44 6.70 -5.37
N VAL A 233 -7.71 6.61 -4.26
CA VAL A 233 -7.92 5.54 -3.27
C VAL A 233 -9.03 5.97 -2.31
N ARG A 234 -10.04 5.13 -2.16
CA ARG A 234 -11.17 5.35 -1.26
C ARG A 234 -11.41 4.11 -0.42
N VAL A 235 -11.66 4.30 0.87
CA VAL A 235 -12.02 3.23 1.80
C VAL A 235 -13.49 3.38 2.15
N HIS A 236 -14.23 2.28 2.02
CA HIS A 236 -15.66 2.19 2.29
C HIS A 236 -15.92 1.53 3.64
N ARG A 237 -15.01 0.66 4.07
CA ARG A 237 -15.03 -0.03 5.36
C ARG A 237 -13.61 -0.19 5.88
N SER A 238 -13.37 0.24 7.12
CA SER A 238 -12.08 0.10 7.82
C SER A 238 -12.16 -0.92 8.96
N GLY A 239 -11.01 -1.52 9.29
CA GLY A 239 -10.81 -2.35 10.48
C GLY A 239 -11.51 -3.72 10.49
N GLY A 240 -10.90 -4.67 11.22
CA GLY A 240 -11.52 -5.97 11.51
C GLY A 240 -11.88 -6.79 10.25
N LEU A 241 -10.98 -6.77 9.27
CA LEU A 241 -11.11 -7.48 8.01
C LEU A 241 -10.57 -8.90 8.16
N ASP A 242 -11.39 -9.90 7.86
CA ASP A 242 -11.03 -11.32 7.93
C ASP A 242 -10.41 -11.86 6.63
N GLY A 243 -10.48 -11.07 5.56
CA GLY A 243 -9.92 -11.35 4.25
C GLY A 243 -10.47 -10.37 3.23
N LEU A 244 -9.90 -10.41 2.02
CA LEU A 244 -10.38 -9.62 0.89
C LEU A 244 -10.58 -10.51 -0.33
N ARG A 245 -11.67 -10.26 -1.04
CA ARG A 245 -11.81 -10.54 -2.46
C ARG A 245 -11.25 -9.35 -3.23
N VAL A 246 -10.46 -9.63 -4.25
CA VAL A 246 -9.70 -8.64 -5.01
C VAL A 246 -10.05 -8.79 -6.47
N ARG A 247 -10.31 -7.67 -7.16
CA ARG A 247 -10.37 -7.59 -8.62
C ARG A 247 -9.36 -6.56 -9.11
N LEU A 248 -8.47 -7.00 -9.97
CA LEU A 248 -7.41 -6.22 -10.60
C LEU A 248 -7.74 -6.11 -12.08
N THR A 249 -7.96 -4.89 -12.56
CA THR A 249 -8.32 -4.63 -13.95
C THR A 249 -7.27 -3.72 -14.59
N PRO A 250 -6.52 -4.18 -15.61
CA PRO A 250 -5.60 -3.31 -16.33
C PRO A 250 -6.37 -2.18 -17.03
N THR A 251 -5.74 -1.01 -17.12
CA THR A 251 -6.29 0.16 -17.81
C THR A 251 -5.55 0.40 -19.12
N ALA A 252 -6.18 1.16 -20.02
CA ALA A 252 -5.55 1.55 -21.29
C ALA A 252 -4.29 2.42 -21.11
N THR A 253 -4.07 3.01 -19.94
CA THR A 253 -2.92 3.86 -19.63
C THR A 253 -1.76 3.10 -18.98
N GLY A 254 -1.80 1.76 -18.96
CA GLY A 254 -0.75 0.94 -18.33
C GLY A 254 -0.77 0.98 -16.80
N THR A 255 -1.89 1.35 -16.19
CA THR A 255 -2.11 1.29 -14.74
C THR A 255 -3.06 0.14 -14.39
N VAL A 256 -3.19 -0.18 -13.12
CA VAL A 256 -4.14 -1.19 -12.63
C VAL A 256 -5.21 -0.52 -11.78
N ARG A 257 -6.48 -0.82 -12.05
CA ARG A 257 -7.59 -0.47 -11.15
C ARG A 257 -7.83 -1.60 -10.17
N LEU A 258 -8.12 -1.27 -8.91
CA LEU A 258 -8.42 -2.26 -7.88
C LEU A 258 -9.81 -2.07 -7.30
N ALA A 259 -10.52 -3.17 -7.11
CA ALA A 259 -11.70 -3.25 -6.27
C ALA A 259 -11.46 -4.31 -5.18
N LEU A 260 -11.65 -3.91 -3.93
CA LEU A 260 -11.51 -4.78 -2.77
C LEU A 260 -12.87 -4.92 -2.12
N GLY A 261 -13.32 -6.15 -1.92
CA GLY A 261 -14.52 -6.49 -1.17
C GLY A 261 -14.22 -7.49 -0.07
N ASP A 262 -15.11 -7.63 0.89
CA ASP A 262 -14.98 -8.67 1.92
C ASP A 262 -15.45 -10.05 1.41
N GLY A 263 -15.53 -11.05 2.30
CA GLY A 263 -15.99 -12.39 1.95
C GLY A 263 -17.44 -12.47 1.46
N SER A 264 -18.27 -11.44 1.71
CA SER A 264 -19.62 -11.34 1.16
C SER A 264 -19.69 -10.55 -0.16
N GLY A 265 -18.61 -9.86 -0.53
CA GLY A 265 -18.57 -8.96 -1.69
C GLY A 265 -19.02 -7.53 -1.37
N GLU A 266 -19.20 -7.19 -0.08
CA GLU A 266 -19.42 -5.80 0.32
C GLU A 266 -18.13 -4.98 0.09
N PRO A 267 -18.22 -3.75 -0.45
CA PRO A 267 -17.05 -2.93 -0.74
C PRO A 267 -16.22 -2.61 0.50
N VAL A 268 -14.90 -2.84 0.40
CA VAL A 268 -13.91 -2.45 1.42
C VAL A 268 -13.14 -1.23 0.96
N ALA A 269 -12.58 -1.26 -0.26
CA ALA A 269 -11.87 -0.13 -0.84
C ALA A 269 -11.81 -0.20 -2.36
N SER A 270 -11.52 0.94 -2.99
CA SER A 270 -11.28 1.05 -4.41
C SER A 270 -10.04 1.89 -4.69
N VAL A 271 -9.34 1.57 -5.78
CA VAL A 271 -8.19 2.32 -6.30
C VAL A 271 -8.47 2.62 -7.75
N ALA A 272 -8.58 3.89 -8.12
CA ALA A 272 -8.87 4.27 -9.51
C ALA A 272 -7.72 3.91 -10.46
N ALA A 273 -6.48 4.11 -10.01
CA ALA A 273 -5.27 3.70 -10.71
C ALA A 273 -4.10 3.45 -9.74
N LEU A 274 -3.40 2.34 -9.95
CA LEU A 274 -2.12 2.00 -9.38
C LEU A 274 -1.09 1.94 -10.52
N THR A 275 -0.07 2.77 -10.44
CA THR A 275 1.13 2.66 -11.27
C THR A 275 2.13 1.81 -10.51
N VAL A 276 2.68 0.81 -11.19
CA VAL A 276 3.80 0.02 -10.69
C VAL A 276 5.04 0.31 -11.52
N ARG A 277 6.22 0.09 -10.93
CA ARG A 277 7.50 0.19 -11.64
C ARG A 277 8.35 -1.02 -11.38
N ASP A 278 9.05 -1.46 -12.40
CA ASP A 278 10.08 -2.47 -12.30
C ASP A 278 11.42 -1.83 -11.92
N THR A 279 12.14 -2.45 -11.00
CA THR A 279 13.47 -2.01 -10.58
C THR A 279 14.42 -3.19 -10.40
N GLU A 280 15.71 -2.90 -10.48
CA GLU A 280 16.75 -3.85 -10.09
C GLU A 280 16.81 -3.87 -8.55
N PRO A 281 16.79 -5.05 -7.91
CA PRO A 281 16.77 -5.10 -6.45
C PRO A 281 17.94 -4.37 -5.78
N ALA A 282 19.13 -4.39 -6.40
CA ALA A 282 20.30 -3.68 -5.90
C ALA A 282 20.12 -2.14 -5.84
N ARG A 283 19.32 -1.56 -6.76
CA ARG A 283 19.11 -0.10 -6.84
C ARG A 283 18.12 0.43 -5.81
N LEU A 284 17.34 -0.44 -5.15
CA LEU A 284 16.36 -0.03 -4.15
C LEU A 284 16.99 0.65 -2.93
N LEU A 285 18.26 0.37 -2.65
CA LEU A 285 18.93 0.77 -1.41
C LEU A 285 20.02 1.82 -1.64
N ASP A 286 20.48 1.99 -2.89
CA ASP A 286 21.50 2.99 -3.24
C ASP A 286 21.00 4.45 -3.09
N GLY A 287 19.68 4.65 -3.05
CA GLY A 287 19.05 5.95 -2.83
C GLY A 287 19.06 6.46 -1.38
N ALA A 288 19.46 5.61 -0.42
CA ALA A 288 19.41 5.92 1.00
C ALA A 288 20.55 6.84 1.50
N GLY A 289 21.45 7.33 0.63
CA GLY A 289 22.66 8.03 1.07
C GLY A 289 23.20 9.19 0.24
N ARG A 290 22.72 9.49 -0.97
CA ARG A 290 23.16 10.64 -1.78
C ARG A 290 22.05 11.11 -2.72
N HIS A 291 21.95 12.44 -2.90
CA HIS A 291 21.18 13.25 -3.87
C HIS A 291 20.20 12.57 -4.87
N PRO A 292 19.07 13.23 -5.21
CA PRO A 292 17.84 12.64 -5.77
C PRO A 292 17.89 12.26 -7.27
N ASP A 293 18.96 11.62 -7.72
CA ASP A 293 19.15 11.29 -9.15
C ASP A 293 18.93 9.80 -9.49
N LEU A 294 18.17 9.07 -8.66
CA LEU A 294 17.62 7.77 -9.07
C LEU A 294 16.33 7.91 -9.91
N PHE A 295 15.80 9.12 -10.08
CA PHE A 295 14.45 9.34 -10.63
C PHE A 295 14.32 10.33 -11.82
N LEU A 296 15.42 10.74 -12.46
CA LEU A 296 15.37 11.48 -13.72
C LEU A 296 15.63 10.55 -14.91
N ALA A 297 14.58 10.20 -15.63
CA ALA A 297 14.71 9.62 -16.96
C ALA A 297 15.20 10.69 -17.93
N SER A 298 16.21 10.34 -18.75
CA SER A 298 16.46 11.00 -20.02
C SER A 298 15.34 10.71 -21.02
#